data_AF-A0A920DUW4-F1
#
_entry.id   AF-A0A920DUW4-F1
#
_cell.length_a   1.000
_cell.length_b   1.000
_cell.length_c   1.000
_cell.angle_alpha   90.00
_cell.angle_beta   90.00
_cell.angle_gamma   90.00
#
_symmetry.space_group_name_H-M   'P 1'
#
loop_
_entity.id
_entity.type
_entity.pdbx_description
1 polymer ?
#
loop_
_entity_poly.entity_id
_entity_poly.type
_entity_poly.pdbx_seq_one_letter_code
_entity_poly.pdbx_strand_id
1 'polypeptide(L)'
;MNAKELQSILREEITSLLEIYDKAQTDVKPKVTLVVGVNGVGKTTTIGKLAHLYKSTGLQVLLGAADTFRAAAVDQLSMWSDRLVFKS
;
A
#
# COMPACT_ATOMS: atom_id res chain seq x y z
N MET A 1 -12.28 -30.39 -23.48
CA MET A 1 -11.88 -29.43 -22.45
C MET A 1 -11.35 -30.17 -21.23
N ASN A 2 -10.02 -30.16 -21.04
CA ASN A 2 -9.39 -30.76 -19.86
C ASN A 2 -9.13 -29.69 -18.78
N ALA A 3 -8.78 -30.10 -17.56
CA ALA A 3 -8.59 -29.17 -16.44
C ALA A 3 -7.50 -28.10 -16.68
N LYS A 4 -6.47 -28.40 -17.48
CA LYS A 4 -5.39 -27.44 -17.79
C LYS A 4 -5.86 -26.37 -18.77
N GLU A 5 -6.66 -26.77 -19.75
CA GLU A 5 -7.28 -25.87 -20.73
C GLU A 5 -8.23 -24.88 -20.03
N LEU A 6 -9.03 -25.37 -19.08
CA LEU A 6 -9.88 -24.51 -18.25
C LEU A 6 -9.08 -23.54 -17.37
N GLN A 7 -7.97 -23.97 -16.77
CA GLN A 7 -7.09 -23.10 -15.98
C GLN A 7 -6.44 -21.99 -16.82
N SER A 8 -6.06 -22.28 -18.08
CA SER A 8 -5.51 -21.26 -18.98
C SER A 8 -6.55 -20.20 -19.30
N ILE A 9 -7.75 -20.63 -19.69
CA ILE A 9 -8.87 -19.74 -20.04
C ILE A 9 -9.22 -18.84 -18.85
N LEU A 10 -9.36 -19.40 -17.64
CA LEU A 10 -9.67 -18.60 -16.43
C LEU A 10 -8.57 -17.58 -16.12
N ARG A 11 -7.30 -17.94 -16.30
CA ARG A 11 -6.18 -17.03 -16.06
C ARG A 11 -6.19 -15.87 -17.05
N GLU A 12 -6.44 -16.16 -18.32
CA GLU A 12 -6.51 -15.15 -19.38
C GLU A 12 -7.65 -14.15 -19.11
N GLU A 13 -8.85 -14.66 -18.81
CA GLU A 13 -10.01 -13.81 -18.51
C GLU A 13 -9.82 -12.94 -17.25
N ILE A 14 -9.28 -13.52 -16.16
CA ILE A 14 -8.98 -12.76 -14.94
C ILE A 14 -7.94 -11.67 -15.21
N THR A 15 -6.92 -11.97 -16.03
CA THR A 15 -5.87 -10.98 -16.37
C THR A 15 -6.46 -9.83 -17.18
N SER A 16 -7.28 -10.15 -18.20
CA SER A 16 -7.99 -9.17 -19.03
C SER A 16 -8.86 -8.23 -18.18
N LEU A 17 -9.57 -8.76 -17.17
CA LEU A 17 -10.36 -7.94 -16.25
C LEU A 17 -9.52 -7.00 -15.37
N LEU A 18 -8.29 -7.39 -15.03
CA LEU A 18 -7.40 -6.61 -14.16
C LEU A 18 -6.63 -5.50 -14.90
N GLU A 19 -6.34 -5.68 -16.20
CA GLU A 19 -5.59 -4.70 -17.02
C GLU A 19 -6.32 -3.35 -17.19
N ILE A 20 -7.62 -3.30 -16.92
CA ILE A 20 -8.46 -2.09 -17.02
C ILE A 20 -8.09 -1.03 -15.95
N TYR A 21 -7.33 -1.39 -14.91
CA TYR A 21 -7.09 -0.56 -13.74
C TYR A 21 -5.73 0.16 -13.66
N ASP A 22 -5.02 0.38 -14.76
CA ASP A 22 -3.78 1.15 -14.72
C ASP A 22 -4.06 2.67 -14.76
N LYS A 23 -4.25 3.27 -13.58
CA LYS A 23 -4.30 4.74 -13.46
C LYS A 23 -2.91 5.30 -13.71
N ALA A 24 -2.80 6.19 -14.70
CA ALA A 24 -1.58 6.93 -15.00
C ALA A 24 -0.91 7.49 -13.73
N GLN A 25 0.35 7.14 -13.51
CA GLN A 25 1.14 7.73 -12.44
C GLN A 25 1.43 9.19 -12.80
N THR A 26 1.02 10.12 -11.93
CA THR A 26 1.37 11.53 -12.06
C THR A 26 2.76 11.75 -11.44
N ASP A 27 3.67 12.40 -12.19
CA ASP A 27 5.03 12.70 -11.71
C ASP A 27 5.08 13.95 -10.79
N VAL A 28 3.99 14.18 -10.04
CA VAL A 28 3.84 15.34 -9.17
C VAL A 28 4.50 15.06 -7.82
N LYS A 29 5.39 15.96 -7.38
CA LYS A 29 6.05 15.91 -6.08
C LYS A 29 5.55 17.03 -5.15
N PRO A 30 5.25 16.75 -3.87
CA PRO A 30 5.28 15.43 -3.25
C PRO A 30 4.09 14.54 -3.69
N LYS A 31 4.35 13.24 -3.84
CA LYS A 31 3.28 12.26 -4.09
C LYS A 31 2.52 12.01 -2.79
N VAL A 32 1.25 12.41 -2.73
CA VAL A 32 0.40 12.22 -1.55
C VAL A 32 -0.48 10.99 -1.73
N THR A 33 -0.40 10.04 -0.79
CA THR A 33 -1.23 8.83 -0.77
C THR A 33 -2.11 8.82 0.47
N LEU A 34 -3.43 8.83 0.30
CA LEU A 34 -4.40 8.68 1.38
C LEU A 34 -4.88 7.23 1.43
N VAL A 35 -4.70 6.56 2.57
CA VAL A 35 -5.17 5.18 2.78
C VAL A 35 -6.50 5.20 3.52
N VAL A 36 -7.55 4.71 2.87
CA VAL A 36 -8.92 4.64 3.39
C VAL A 36 -9.42 3.20 3.48
N GLY A 37 -10.45 2.97 4.31
CA GLY A 37 -11.05 1.64 4.48
C GLY A 37 -11.65 1.45 5.88
N VAL A 38 -12.36 0.34 6.08
CA VAL A 38 -13.02 0.02 7.36
C VAL A 38 -12.03 -0.45 8.44
N ASN A 39 -12.49 -0.60 9.67
CA ASN A 39 -11.64 -1.04 10.79
C ASN A 39 -11.18 -2.50 10.60
N GLY A 40 -9.95 -2.81 11.03
CA GLY A 40 -9.42 -4.17 10.98
C GLY A 40 -8.81 -4.64 9.66
N VAL A 41 -9.01 -3.92 8.53
CA VAL A 41 -8.47 -4.32 7.20
C VAL A 41 -6.95 -4.13 7.03
N GLY A 42 -6.24 -3.71 8.08
CA GLY A 42 -4.78 -3.56 8.05
C GLY A 42 -4.26 -2.22 7.52
N LYS A 43 -5.05 -1.14 7.48
CA LYS A 43 -4.62 0.19 6.97
C LYS A 43 -3.27 0.65 7.52
N THR A 44 -3.13 0.71 8.85
CA THR A 44 -1.90 1.19 9.51
C THR A 44 -0.70 0.29 9.19
N THR A 45 -0.91 -1.03 9.15
CA THR A 45 0.13 -1.99 8.75
C THR A 45 0.55 -1.79 7.29
N THR A 46 -0.39 -1.57 6.38
CA THR A 46 -0.11 -1.30 4.96
C THR A 46 0.63 0.02 4.78
N ILE A 47 0.27 1.08 5.53
CA ILE A 47 1.03 2.35 5.54
C ILE A 47 2.49 2.10 5.92
N GLY A 48 2.75 1.34 7.00
CA GLY A 48 4.12 1.00 7.42
C GLY A 48 4.91 0.22 6.37
N LYS A 49 4.28 -0.76 5.70
CA LYS A 49 4.89 -1.52 4.60
C LYS A 49 5.22 -0.63 3.39
N LEU A 50 4.30 0.23 2.97
CA LEU A 50 4.52 1.16 1.86
C LEU A 50 5.63 2.16 2.18
N ALA A 51 5.66 2.67 3.41
CA ALA A 51 6.69 3.58 3.86
C ALA A 51 8.09 2.93 3.85
N HIS A 52 8.17 1.66 4.27
CA HIS A 52 9.40 0.88 4.18
C HIS A 52 9.84 0.67 2.73
N LEU A 53 8.92 0.30 1.85
CA LEU A 53 9.17 0.15 0.41
C LEU A 53 9.70 1.44 -0.22
N TYR A 54 9.04 2.58 0.03
CA TYR A 54 9.47 3.85 -0.56
C TYR A 54 10.83 4.30 -0.02
N LYS A 55 11.09 4.08 1.27
CA LYS A 55 12.38 4.39 1.87
C LYS A 55 13.49 3.49 1.33
N SER A 56 13.24 2.20 1.12
CA SER A 56 14.22 1.27 0.54
C SER A 56 14.52 1.58 -0.93
N THR A 57 13.59 2.23 -1.64
CA THR A 57 13.83 2.80 -2.98
C THR A 57 14.51 4.19 -2.97
N GLY A 58 14.95 4.68 -1.81
CA GLY A 58 15.68 5.96 -1.67
C GLY A 58 14.79 7.21 -1.64
N LEU A 59 13.46 7.06 -1.53
CA LEU A 59 12.55 8.20 -1.42
C LEU A 59 12.49 8.73 0.02
N GLN A 60 12.33 10.04 0.15
CA GLN A 60 11.98 10.65 1.42
C GLN A 60 10.48 10.41 1.71
N VAL A 61 10.19 9.91 2.91
CA VAL A 61 8.83 9.54 3.32
C VAL A 61 8.45 10.32 4.56
N LEU A 62 7.27 10.95 4.52
CA LEU A 62 6.62 11.60 5.66
C LEU A 62 5.32 10.87 5.96
N LEU A 63 5.10 10.52 7.23
CA LEU A 63 3.87 9.85 7.69
C LEU A 63 3.00 10.84 8.46
N GLY A 64 1.74 10.97 8.06
CA GLY A 64 0.73 11.80 8.74
C GLY A 64 -0.30 10.94 9.48
N ALA A 65 -0.44 11.16 10.79
CA ALA A 65 -1.41 10.46 11.63
C ALA A 65 -2.81 11.11 11.54
N ALA A 66 -3.60 10.72 10.53
CA ALA A 66 -4.96 11.26 10.33
C ALA A 66 -6.07 10.41 10.98
N ASP A 67 -5.78 9.20 11.46
CA ASP A 67 -6.73 8.36 12.20
C ASP A 67 -6.75 8.78 13.69
N THR A 68 -7.54 9.81 14.00
CA THR A 68 -7.63 10.43 15.34
C THR A 68 -8.70 9.82 16.25
N PHE A 69 -9.54 8.93 15.72
CA PHE A 69 -10.60 8.27 16.50
C PHE A 69 -10.07 7.05 17.27
N ARG A 70 -9.12 6.32 16.67
CA ARG A 70 -8.53 5.12 17.27
C ARG A 70 -7.24 5.52 17.99
N ALA A 71 -7.28 5.68 19.32
CA ALA A 71 -6.12 6.08 20.13
C ALA A 71 -4.84 5.29 19.77
N ALA A 72 -4.93 3.96 19.67
CA ALA A 72 -3.79 3.10 19.33
C ALA A 72 -3.28 3.24 17.89
N ALA A 73 -4.02 3.88 16.96
CA ALA A 73 -3.58 4.04 15.58
C ALA A 73 -2.41 5.02 15.46
N VAL A 74 -2.41 6.08 16.28
CA VAL A 74 -1.29 7.03 16.35
C VAL A 74 -0.04 6.32 16.88
N ASP A 75 -0.15 5.61 18.02
CA ASP A 75 0.97 4.86 18.61
C ASP A 75 1.55 3.82 17.65
N GLN A 76 0.69 3.09 16.93
CA GLN A 76 1.13 2.14 15.92
C GLN A 76 1.90 2.81 14.78
N LEU A 77 1.42 3.96 14.30
CA LEU A 77 2.09 4.69 13.23
C LEU A 77 3.44 5.29 13.70
N SER A 78 3.53 5.74 14.94
CA SER A 78 4.78 6.19 15.57
C SER A 78 5.81 5.06 15.64
N MET A 79 5.41 3.87 16.11
CA MET A 79 6.29 2.69 16.12
C MET A 79 6.80 2.32 14.71
N TRP A 80 5.96 2.44 13.68
CA TRP A 80 6.40 2.24 12.30
C TRP A 80 7.39 3.31 11.86
N SER A 81 7.14 4.57 12.22
CA SER A 81 8.05 5.69 11.93
C SER A 81 9.44 5.47 12.52
N ASP A 82 9.52 5.02 13.77
CA ASP A 82 10.79 4.72 14.45
C ASP A 82 11.56 3.59 13.75
N ARG A 83 10.86 2.53 13.32
CA ARG A 83 11.47 1.41 12.57
C ARG A 83 12.03 1.83 11.21
N LEU A 84 11.54 2.91 10.64
CA LEU A 84 11.99 3.41 9.35
C LEU A 84 13.26 4.25 9.48
N VAL A 85 13.62 4.77 10.66
CA VAL A 85 14.86 5.53 10.83
C VAL A 85 16.05 4.59 10.67
N PHE A 86 16.65 4.56 9.47
CA PHE A 86 17.99 4.02 9.30
C PHE A 86 18.89 4.84 10.22
N LYS A 87 19.46 4.19 11.24
CA LYS A 87 20.63 4.76 11.94
C LYS A 87 21.68 5.00 10.86
N SER A 88 21.95 6.27 10.61
CA SER A 88 23.13 6.74 9.90
C SER A 88 24.39 6.20 10.56
#